data_AF-A0A3D9LDZ4-F1
#
_entry.id   AF-A0A3D9LDZ4-F1
#
_cell.length_a   1.000
_cell.length_b   1.000
_cell.length_c   1.000
_cell.angle_alpha   90.00
_cell.angle_beta   90.00
_cell.angle_gamma   90.00
#
_symmetry.space_group_name_H-M   'P 1'
#
loop_
_entity.id
_entity.type
_entity.pdbx_description
1 polymer ?
#
loop_
_entity_poly.entity_id
_entity_poly.type
_entity_poly.pdbx_seq_one_letter_code
_entity_poly.pdbx_strand_id
1 'polypeptide(L)'
;MLLRTILTTPAYLGMLVLIGGAAALLFYIAWRCLNGDTRTWALLPPFPFQVSKHNTWPFMLLMIGLTLLTALPSVFFEAARMEEAREATWNVVFIPLALVILSFIWWPLAWTPRWFRNWAAQNNPGATPWSLEEIERVKAAPPSKRRNRAIKDIARVAGEEHVEGMVPEGILDKVEEKGIKHDEKHGITPDMDTFERAKIIRANRARWKEEKRQQKQARRNHQS
;
A
#
# COMPACT_ATOMS: atom_id res chain seq x y z
N MET A 1 -29.93 -20.54 14.81
CA MET A 1 -29.49 -20.11 16.16
C MET A 1 -28.16 -19.35 16.10
N LEU A 2 -27.14 -19.89 15.44
CA LEU A 2 -25.81 -19.30 15.26
C LEU A 2 -25.81 -17.88 14.65
N LEU A 3 -26.53 -17.65 13.55
CA LEU A 3 -26.62 -16.33 12.92
C LEU A 3 -27.23 -15.27 13.86
N ARG A 4 -28.22 -15.67 14.67
CA ARG A 4 -28.85 -14.79 15.66
C ARG A 4 -27.85 -14.41 16.76
N THR A 5 -27.10 -15.38 17.30
CA THR A 5 -26.05 -15.13 18.31
C THR A 5 -24.99 -14.17 17.79
N ILE A 6 -24.50 -14.36 16.57
CA ILE A 6 -23.52 -13.46 15.95
C ILE A 6 -24.09 -12.04 15.80
N LEU A 7 -25.32 -11.91 15.31
CA LEU A 7 -25.96 -10.61 15.09
C LEU A 7 -26.38 -9.89 16.38
N THR A 8 -26.63 -10.62 17.48
CA THR A 8 -27.06 -10.03 18.76
C THR A 8 -25.93 -9.76 19.73
N THR A 9 -24.75 -10.35 19.52
CA THR A 9 -23.57 -10.15 20.39
C THR A 9 -22.61 -9.15 19.73
N PRO A 10 -22.49 -7.91 20.26
CA PRO A 10 -21.71 -6.85 19.63
C PRO A 10 -20.24 -7.20 19.42
N ALA A 11 -19.66 -8.03 20.28
CA ALA A 11 -18.27 -8.47 20.18
C ALA A 11 -17.98 -9.26 18.90
N TYR A 12 -18.85 -10.21 18.52
CA TYR A 12 -18.66 -11.02 17.32
C TYR A 12 -18.84 -10.21 16.05
N LEU A 13 -19.84 -9.33 16.01
CA LEU A 13 -20.00 -8.35 14.92
C LEU A 13 -18.78 -7.44 14.79
N GLY A 14 -18.30 -6.90 15.92
CA GLY A 14 -17.10 -6.06 15.95
C GLY A 14 -15.87 -6.80 15.39
N MET A 15 -15.64 -8.04 15.81
CA MET A 15 -14.54 -8.87 15.30
C MET A 15 -14.68 -9.14 13.79
N LEU A 16 -15.87 -9.50 13.30
CA LEU A 16 -16.09 -9.75 11.86
C LEU A 16 -15.82 -8.49 11.02
N VAL A 17 -16.31 -7.33 11.46
CA VAL A 17 -16.09 -6.06 10.76
C VAL A 17 -14.61 -5.67 10.78
N LEU A 18 -13.93 -5.82 11.91
CA LEU A 18 -12.52 -5.48 12.04
C LEU A 18 -11.63 -6.42 11.22
N ILE A 19 -11.79 -7.73 11.37
CA ILE A 19 -10.99 -8.74 10.66
C ILE A 19 -11.29 -8.67 9.15
N GLY A 20 -12.57 -8.67 8.77
CA GLY A 20 -12.98 -8.61 7.37
C GLY A 20 -12.59 -7.28 6.71
N GLY A 21 -12.78 -6.15 7.40
CA GLY A 21 -12.39 -4.83 6.91
C GLY A 21 -10.87 -4.68 6.76
N ALA A 22 -10.09 -5.16 7.73
CA ALA A 22 -8.63 -5.17 7.64
C ALA A 22 -8.15 -6.06 6.48
N ALA A 23 -8.69 -7.28 6.35
CA ALA A 23 -8.36 -8.18 5.24
C ALA A 23 -8.69 -7.55 3.88
N ALA A 24 -9.88 -6.95 3.74
CA ALA A 24 -10.30 -6.29 2.51
C ALA A 24 -9.38 -5.12 2.12
N LEU A 25 -8.94 -4.31 3.10
CA LEU A 25 -7.99 -3.23 2.86
C LEU A 25 -6.64 -3.76 2.38
N LEU A 26 -6.11 -4.81 3.02
CA LEU A 26 -4.86 -5.45 2.64
C LEU A 26 -4.93 -6.04 1.24
N PHE A 27 -5.99 -6.80 0.94
CA PHE A 27 -6.22 -7.37 -0.39
C PHE A 27 -6.35 -6.29 -1.46
N TYR A 28 -7.06 -5.19 -1.17
CA TYR A 28 -7.18 -4.08 -2.12
C TYR A 28 -5.82 -3.45 -2.45
N ILE A 29 -4.95 -3.24 -1.45
CA ILE A 29 -3.61 -2.69 -1.67
C ILE A 29 -2.75 -3.70 -2.45
N ALA A 30 -2.70 -4.96 -2.00
CA ALA A 30 -1.92 -6.02 -2.66
C ALA A 30 -2.37 -6.21 -4.11
N TRP A 31 -3.67 -6.25 -4.37
CA TRP A 31 -4.25 -6.36 -5.71
C TRP A 31 -3.79 -5.23 -6.64
N ARG A 32 -3.81 -3.97 -6.16
CA ARG A 32 -3.33 -2.82 -6.96
C ARG A 32 -1.85 -2.93 -7.29
N CYS A 33 -1.03 -3.36 -6.34
CA CYS A 33 0.40 -3.56 -6.54
C CYS A 33 0.68 -4.70 -7.52
N LEU A 34 0.04 -5.85 -7.34
CA LEU A 34 0.29 -7.06 -8.12
C LEU A 34 -0.27 -6.96 -9.55
N ASN A 35 -1.34 -6.21 -9.77
CA ASN A 35 -1.84 -5.93 -11.12
C ASN A 35 -0.89 -5.07 -11.98
N GLY A 36 0.10 -4.43 -11.39
CA GLY A 36 1.11 -3.66 -12.10
C GLY A 36 0.61 -2.30 -12.61
N ASP A 37 -0.52 -1.80 -12.11
CA ASP A 37 -1.03 -0.44 -12.37
C ASP A 37 -0.15 0.63 -11.70
N THR A 38 0.47 0.27 -10.58
CA THR A 38 1.44 1.06 -9.85
C THR A 38 2.60 0.13 -9.52
N ARG A 39 3.79 0.40 -10.04
CA ARG A 39 5.00 -0.40 -9.87
C ARG A 39 6.09 0.34 -9.10
N THR A 40 5.85 1.61 -8.70
CA THR A 40 6.74 2.39 -7.80
C THR A 40 7.21 1.57 -6.60
N TRP A 41 6.34 0.71 -6.08
CA TRP A 41 6.64 -0.11 -4.92
C TRP A 41 7.81 -1.08 -5.10
N ALA A 42 8.12 -1.50 -6.34
CA ALA A 42 9.23 -2.39 -6.65
C ALA A 42 10.59 -1.73 -6.41
N LEU A 43 10.63 -0.39 -6.45
CA LEU A 43 11.83 0.44 -6.24
C LEU A 43 11.91 1.05 -4.83
N LEU A 44 10.86 0.92 -4.03
CA LEU A 44 10.90 1.40 -2.64
C LEU A 44 11.95 0.60 -1.85
N PRO A 45 12.59 1.23 -0.85
CA PRO A 45 13.49 0.52 0.03
C PRO A 45 12.79 -0.71 0.62
N PRO A 46 13.50 -1.84 0.75
CA PRO A 46 12.95 -3.04 1.34
C PRO A 46 12.51 -2.77 2.80
N PHE A 47 11.56 -3.55 3.30
CA PHE A 47 11.16 -3.44 4.70
C PHE A 47 12.36 -3.69 5.63
N PRO A 48 12.42 -3.05 6.82
CA PRO A 48 13.40 -3.42 7.83
C PRO A 48 13.33 -4.95 8.07
N PHE A 49 14.51 -5.59 8.14
CA PHE A 49 14.69 -7.05 8.26
C PHE A 49 14.42 -7.91 7.02
N GLN A 50 14.08 -7.31 5.88
CA GLN A 50 13.94 -8.05 4.64
C GLN A 50 15.30 -8.36 4.03
N VAL A 51 15.60 -9.64 3.86
CA VAL A 51 16.86 -10.15 3.28
C VAL A 51 16.76 -10.28 1.75
N SER A 52 15.53 -10.41 1.23
CA SER A 52 15.30 -10.57 -0.21
C SER A 52 15.84 -9.40 -1.02
N LYS A 53 16.53 -9.71 -2.13
CA LYS A 53 17.07 -8.73 -3.10
C LYS A 53 15.97 -7.87 -3.75
N HIS A 54 14.76 -8.41 -3.88
CA HIS A 54 13.62 -7.71 -4.47
C HIS A 54 12.61 -7.35 -3.40
N ASN A 55 11.88 -6.26 -3.62
CA ASN A 55 10.84 -5.88 -2.70
C ASN A 55 9.65 -6.88 -2.76
N THR A 56 9.22 -7.42 -1.62
CA THR A 56 8.19 -8.47 -1.54
C THR A 56 6.98 -8.07 -0.69
N TRP A 57 6.90 -6.82 -0.22
CA TRP A 57 5.84 -6.40 0.71
C TRP A 57 4.41 -6.60 0.19
N PRO A 58 4.08 -6.52 -1.12
CA PRO A 58 2.72 -6.83 -1.55
C PRO A 58 2.34 -8.30 -1.30
N PHE A 59 3.32 -9.21 -1.37
CA PHE A 59 3.13 -10.61 -1.01
C PHE A 59 2.98 -10.78 0.50
N MET A 60 3.76 -10.05 1.31
CA MET A 60 3.56 -9.99 2.77
C MET A 60 2.12 -9.59 3.10
N LEU A 61 1.62 -8.48 2.52
CA LEU A 61 0.26 -8.02 2.79
C LEU A 61 -0.80 -8.99 2.30
N LEU A 62 -0.60 -9.64 1.16
CA LEU A 62 -1.48 -10.68 0.65
C LEU A 62 -1.58 -11.83 1.67
N MET A 63 -0.45 -12.29 2.19
CA MET A 63 -0.40 -13.37 3.18
C MET A 63 -0.98 -12.94 4.53
N ILE A 64 -0.73 -11.71 5.00
CA ILE A 64 -1.39 -11.18 6.22
C ILE A 64 -2.91 -11.13 6.02
N GLY A 65 -3.38 -10.70 4.85
CA GLY A 65 -4.81 -10.71 4.50
C GLY A 65 -5.40 -12.13 4.51
N LEU A 66 -4.66 -13.11 4.00
CA LEU A 66 -5.04 -14.52 4.05
C LEU A 66 -5.07 -15.05 5.49
N THR A 67 -4.07 -14.71 6.32
CA THR A 67 -4.04 -15.07 7.76
C THR A 67 -5.31 -14.58 8.46
N LEU A 68 -5.71 -13.33 8.23
CA LEU A 68 -6.95 -12.77 8.79
C LEU A 68 -8.19 -13.51 8.27
N LEU A 69 -8.24 -13.83 6.97
CA LEU A 69 -9.37 -14.54 6.38
C LEU A 69 -9.47 -15.99 6.90
N THR A 70 -8.34 -16.67 7.09
CA THR A 70 -8.28 -18.01 7.70
C THR A 70 -8.59 -18.00 9.18
N ALA A 71 -8.39 -16.88 9.88
CA ALA A 71 -8.77 -16.73 11.28
C ALA A 71 -10.27 -16.42 11.43
N LEU A 72 -10.93 -15.89 10.40
CA LEU A 72 -12.35 -15.49 10.45
C LEU A 72 -13.32 -16.61 10.88
N PRO A 73 -13.18 -17.88 10.44
CA PRO A 73 -14.01 -19.00 10.91
C PRO A 73 -13.96 -19.21 12.43
N SER A 74 -12.86 -18.85 13.11
CA SER A 74 -12.75 -18.98 14.57
C SER A 74 -13.86 -18.21 15.31
N VAL A 75 -14.31 -17.08 14.77
CA VAL A 75 -15.42 -16.29 15.34
C VAL A 75 -16.74 -17.06 15.28
N PHE A 76 -16.97 -17.80 14.19
CA PHE A 76 -18.17 -18.61 14.01
C PHE A 76 -18.14 -19.85 14.90
N PHE A 77 -16.98 -20.51 15.04
CA PHE A 77 -16.83 -21.68 15.93
C PHE A 77 -16.92 -21.31 17.41
N GLU A 78 -16.37 -20.16 17.80
CA GLU A 78 -16.55 -19.59 19.14
C GLU A 78 -18.05 -19.34 19.43
N ALA A 79 -18.76 -18.69 18.50
CA ALA A 79 -20.19 -18.43 18.65
C ALA A 79 -21.04 -19.73 18.68
N ALA A 80 -20.54 -20.80 18.06
CA ALA A 80 -21.15 -22.14 18.07
C ALA A 80 -20.75 -22.99 19.28
N ARG A 81 -19.81 -22.53 20.11
CA ARG A 81 -19.17 -23.30 21.21
C ARG A 81 -18.48 -24.57 20.74
N MET A 82 -17.86 -24.53 19.56
CA MET A 82 -17.12 -25.65 18.97
C MET A 82 -15.61 -25.45 19.17
N GLU A 83 -15.09 -25.85 20.33
CA GLU A 83 -13.70 -25.57 20.70
C GLU A 83 -12.68 -26.30 19.81
N GLU A 84 -12.89 -27.59 19.53
CA GLU A 84 -11.99 -28.38 18.66
C GLU A 84 -11.87 -27.80 17.24
N ALA A 85 -12.98 -27.30 16.68
CA ALA A 85 -12.98 -26.67 15.37
C ALA A 85 -12.27 -25.30 15.38
N ARG A 86 -12.36 -24.58 16.51
CA ARG A 86 -11.64 -23.33 16.72
C ARG A 86 -10.13 -23.57 16.80
N GLU A 87 -9.69 -24.57 17.54
CA GLU A 87 -8.28 -24.97 17.62
C GLU A 87 -7.74 -25.43 16.26
N ALA A 88 -8.51 -26.25 15.53
CA ALA A 88 -8.15 -26.67 14.17
C ALA A 88 -8.00 -25.48 13.21
N THR A 89 -8.80 -24.42 13.37
CA THR A 89 -8.68 -23.20 12.57
C THR A 89 -7.32 -22.52 12.80
N TRP A 90 -6.86 -22.43 14.05
CA TRP A 90 -5.56 -21.84 14.37
C TRP A 90 -4.39 -22.65 13.78
N ASN A 91 -4.54 -23.98 13.67
CA ASN A 91 -3.55 -24.80 12.97
C ASN A 91 -3.42 -24.41 11.48
N VAL A 92 -4.54 -24.08 10.82
CA VAL A 92 -4.55 -23.63 9.42
C VAL A 92 -3.96 -22.22 9.26
N VAL A 93 -4.18 -21.33 10.24
CA VAL A 93 -3.65 -19.95 10.26
C VAL A 93 -2.12 -19.92 10.21
N PHE A 94 -1.43 -20.94 10.71
CA PHE A 94 0.04 -21.00 10.65
C PHE A 94 0.58 -21.09 9.22
N ILE A 95 -0.19 -21.61 8.25
CA ILE A 95 0.26 -21.75 6.86
C ILE A 95 0.49 -20.36 6.21
N PRO A 96 -0.51 -19.46 6.11
CA PRO A 96 -0.27 -18.13 5.57
C PRO A 96 0.71 -17.32 6.44
N LEU A 97 0.73 -17.52 7.77
CA LEU A 97 1.72 -16.87 8.64
C LEU A 97 3.16 -17.27 8.31
N ALA A 98 3.41 -18.55 8.04
CA ALA A 98 4.72 -19.02 7.59
C ALA A 98 5.12 -18.40 6.24
N LEU A 99 4.16 -18.19 5.33
CA LEU A 99 4.39 -17.49 4.06
C LEU A 99 4.67 -15.99 4.25
N VAL A 100 4.12 -15.33 5.28
CA VAL A 100 4.53 -13.97 5.66
C VAL A 100 6.02 -13.96 6.02
N ILE A 101 6.46 -14.88 6.89
CA ILE A 101 7.88 -14.97 7.30
C ILE A 101 8.76 -15.27 6.08
N LEU A 102 8.36 -16.24 5.26
CA LEU A 102 9.07 -16.61 4.05
C LEU A 102 9.26 -15.39 3.14
N SER A 103 8.26 -14.53 2.99
CA SER A 103 8.34 -13.35 2.13
C SER A 103 9.38 -12.30 2.59
N PHE A 104 9.80 -12.28 3.86
CA PHE A 104 10.96 -11.47 4.29
C PHE A 104 12.28 -11.99 3.73
N ILE A 105 12.39 -13.31 3.53
CA ILE A 105 13.60 -13.99 3.10
C ILE A 105 13.62 -14.06 1.57
N TRP A 106 12.55 -14.60 0.98
CA TRP A 106 12.45 -14.90 -0.44
C TRP A 106 10.99 -15.15 -0.86
N TRP A 107 10.63 -14.83 -2.10
CA TRP A 107 9.33 -15.19 -2.67
C TRP A 107 9.51 -15.94 -4.00
N PRO A 108 8.80 -17.07 -4.22
CA PRO A 108 8.92 -17.80 -5.47
C PRO A 108 8.46 -16.96 -6.67
N LEU A 109 9.38 -16.65 -7.60
CA LEU A 109 9.07 -15.85 -8.80
C LEU A 109 7.99 -16.50 -9.68
N ALA A 110 7.87 -17.83 -9.65
CA ALA A 110 6.82 -18.56 -10.36
C ALA A 110 5.40 -18.19 -9.89
N TRP A 111 5.25 -17.73 -8.64
CA TRP A 111 3.98 -17.32 -8.04
C TRP A 111 3.73 -15.81 -8.13
N THR A 112 4.55 -15.09 -8.91
CA THR A 112 4.42 -13.65 -9.09
C THR A 112 3.77 -13.31 -10.43
N PRO A 113 3.15 -12.12 -10.55
CA PRO A 113 2.67 -11.61 -11.81
C PRO A 113 3.77 -11.60 -12.89
N ARG A 114 3.38 -11.82 -14.15
CA ARG A 114 4.33 -11.89 -15.29
C ARG A 114 5.28 -10.69 -15.36
N TRP A 115 4.76 -9.48 -15.13
CA TRP A 115 5.57 -8.25 -15.17
C TRP A 115 6.67 -8.26 -14.09
N PHE A 116 6.34 -8.67 -12.85
CA PHE A 116 7.29 -8.68 -11.73
C PHE A 116 8.35 -9.74 -11.95
N ARG A 117 7.94 -10.93 -12.40
CA ARG A 117 8.87 -12.00 -12.77
C ARG A 117 9.86 -11.56 -13.84
N ASN A 118 9.38 -10.91 -14.90
CA ASN A 118 10.22 -10.45 -16.00
C ASN A 118 11.20 -9.36 -15.55
N TRP A 119 10.75 -8.42 -14.72
CA TRP A 119 11.60 -7.38 -14.14
C TRP A 119 12.63 -7.96 -13.15
N ALA A 120 12.21 -8.81 -12.21
CA ALA A 120 13.10 -9.42 -11.22
C ALA A 120 14.18 -10.29 -11.88
N ALA A 121 13.85 -10.96 -12.99
CA ALA A 121 14.81 -11.77 -13.77
C ALA A 121 15.96 -10.95 -14.38
N GLN A 122 15.77 -9.65 -14.64
CA GLN A 122 16.83 -8.76 -15.13
C GLN A 122 17.90 -8.46 -14.06
N ASN A 123 17.66 -8.88 -12.81
CA ASN A 123 18.62 -8.87 -11.71
C ASN A 123 19.22 -7.50 -11.33
N ASN A 124 18.60 -6.41 -11.78
CA ASN A 124 19.02 -5.03 -11.52
C ASN A 124 18.01 -4.30 -10.61
N PRO A 125 18.19 -4.33 -9.27
CA PRO A 125 17.21 -3.84 -8.30
C PRO A 125 16.94 -2.32 -8.29
N GLY A 126 17.57 -1.53 -9.18
CA GLY A 126 17.25 -0.11 -9.38
C GLY A 126 16.67 0.22 -10.76
N ALA A 127 16.56 -0.77 -11.66
CA ALA A 127 16.05 -0.54 -13.01
C ALA A 127 14.54 -0.33 -13.00
N THR A 128 14.07 0.55 -13.89
CA THR A 128 12.63 0.82 -14.05
C THR A 128 11.83 -0.47 -14.25
N PRO A 129 10.72 -0.67 -13.50
CA PRO A 129 9.86 -1.85 -13.66
C PRO A 129 8.95 -1.78 -14.88
N TRP A 130 9.11 -0.77 -15.74
CA TRP A 130 8.37 -0.59 -16.98
C TRP A 130 9.28 -0.80 -18.18
N SER A 131 8.92 -1.73 -19.06
CA SER A 131 9.57 -1.86 -20.37
C SER A 131 9.04 -0.82 -21.36
N LEU A 132 9.85 -0.44 -22.36
CA LEU A 132 9.44 0.50 -23.40
C LEU A 132 8.16 0.05 -24.12
N GLU A 133 8.06 -1.24 -24.44
CA GLU A 133 6.86 -1.83 -25.05
C GLU A 133 5.61 -1.73 -24.16
N GLU A 134 5.77 -1.78 -22.83
CA GLU A 134 4.64 -1.58 -21.90
C GLU A 134 4.23 -0.11 -21.82
N ILE A 135 5.20 0.80 -21.84
CA ILE A 135 4.95 2.25 -21.85
C ILE A 135 4.15 2.62 -23.10
N GLU A 136 4.56 2.15 -24.28
CA GLU A 136 3.84 2.39 -25.53
C GLU A 136 2.41 1.83 -25.50
N ARG A 137 2.23 0.61 -24.96
CA ARG A 137 0.90 0.01 -24.78
C ARG A 137 0.01 0.83 -23.85
N VAL A 138 0.55 1.38 -22.76
CA VAL A 138 -0.20 2.26 -21.84
C VAL A 138 -0.55 3.59 -22.51
N LYS A 139 0.36 4.14 -23.33
CA LYS A 139 0.13 5.37 -24.10
C LYS A 139 -1.00 5.20 -25.12
N ALA A 140 -1.01 4.07 -25.85
CA ALA A 140 -2.01 3.77 -26.88
C ALA A 140 -3.40 3.38 -26.33
N ALA A 141 -3.50 3.02 -25.04
CA ALA A 141 -4.76 2.62 -24.44
C ALA A 141 -5.79 3.78 -24.39
N PRO A 142 -7.11 3.49 -24.45
CA PRO A 142 -8.15 4.50 -24.28
C PRO A 142 -8.05 5.23 -22.92
N PRO A 143 -8.44 6.51 -22.84
CA PRO A 143 -8.42 7.28 -21.59
C PRO A 143 -9.28 6.59 -20.52
N SER A 144 -8.65 6.25 -19.40
CA SER A 144 -9.31 5.58 -18.27
C SER A 144 -8.61 5.94 -16.96
N LYS A 145 -9.32 5.78 -15.82
CA LYS A 145 -8.71 5.97 -14.50
C LYS A 145 -7.50 5.06 -14.28
N ARG A 146 -7.53 3.86 -14.86
CA ARG A 146 -6.43 2.88 -14.82
C ARG A 146 -5.22 3.39 -15.60
N ARG A 147 -5.43 3.79 -16.86
CA ARG A 147 -4.39 4.38 -17.72
C ARG A 147 -3.73 5.58 -17.04
N ASN A 148 -4.52 6.52 -16.53
CA ASN A 148 -3.98 7.73 -15.91
C ASN A 148 -3.13 7.44 -14.66
N ARG A 149 -3.40 6.35 -13.93
CA ARG A 149 -2.56 5.92 -12.81
C ARG A 149 -1.25 5.32 -13.30
N ALA A 150 -1.30 4.45 -14.32
CA ALA A 150 -0.11 3.86 -14.91
C ALA A 150 0.80 4.95 -15.52
N ILE A 151 0.25 5.92 -16.24
CA ILE A 151 1.02 7.06 -16.79
C ILE A 151 1.71 7.85 -15.67
N LYS A 152 1.01 8.15 -14.56
CA LYS A 152 1.62 8.84 -13.40
C LYS A 152 2.71 8.01 -12.71
N ASP A 153 2.56 6.69 -12.69
CA ASP A 153 3.56 5.79 -12.13
C ASP A 153 4.80 5.74 -13.04
N ILE A 154 4.61 5.61 -14.36
CA ILE A 154 5.67 5.68 -15.37
C ILE A 154 6.45 7.00 -15.24
N ALA A 155 5.76 8.14 -15.19
CA ALA A 155 6.39 9.45 -14.98
C ALA A 155 7.35 9.45 -13.78
N ARG A 156 6.94 8.82 -12.68
CA ARG A 156 7.70 8.80 -11.43
C ARG A 156 8.92 7.89 -11.46
N VAL A 157 8.84 6.76 -12.16
CA VAL A 157 9.87 5.69 -12.06
C VAL A 157 10.71 5.51 -13.32
N ALA A 158 10.16 5.89 -14.48
CA ALA A 158 10.86 5.82 -15.76
C ALA A 158 11.32 7.20 -16.23
N GLY A 159 10.64 8.28 -15.82
CA GLY A 159 10.93 9.67 -16.24
C GLY A 159 9.74 10.32 -16.94
N GLU A 160 9.62 11.65 -16.85
CA GLU A 160 8.53 12.40 -17.49
C GLU A 160 8.64 12.40 -19.03
N GLU A 161 9.85 12.28 -19.57
CA GLU A 161 10.14 12.19 -21.01
C GLU A 161 9.39 11.02 -21.68
N HIS A 162 9.15 9.94 -20.94
CA HIS A 162 8.43 8.78 -21.45
C HIS A 162 6.91 9.00 -21.56
N VAL A 163 6.37 10.07 -20.96
CA VAL A 163 4.93 10.39 -20.92
C VAL A 163 4.62 11.85 -21.26
N GLU A 164 5.54 12.51 -21.94
CA GLU A 164 5.42 13.90 -22.39
C GLU A 164 4.09 14.14 -23.12
N GLY A 165 3.41 15.24 -22.77
CA GLY A 165 2.08 15.60 -23.28
C GLY A 165 0.89 14.78 -22.74
N MET A 166 1.11 13.73 -21.92
CA MET A 166 0.04 12.91 -21.33
C MET A 166 -0.16 13.11 -19.82
N VAL A 167 0.81 13.75 -19.16
CA VAL A 167 0.71 14.22 -17.78
C VAL A 167 0.72 15.74 -17.82
N PRO A 168 -0.19 16.44 -17.11
CA PRO A 168 -0.07 17.89 -16.96
C PRO A 168 1.33 18.26 -16.48
N GLU A 169 2.03 19.13 -17.21
CA GLU A 169 3.43 19.50 -16.92
C GLU A 169 3.65 19.90 -15.45
N GLY A 170 4.77 19.41 -14.92
CA GLY A 170 5.24 19.70 -13.57
C GLY A 170 4.37 19.11 -12.46
N ILE A 171 3.71 17.96 -12.66
CA ILE A 171 2.97 17.32 -11.55
C ILE A 171 3.93 16.79 -10.48
N LEU A 172 5.07 16.22 -10.88
CA LEU A 172 6.09 15.79 -9.92
C LEU A 172 6.78 17.01 -9.31
N ASP A 173 7.15 18.00 -10.13
CA ASP A 173 7.69 19.28 -9.68
C ASP A 173 6.77 19.98 -8.68
N LYS A 174 5.45 20.03 -8.93
CA LYS A 174 4.47 20.63 -8.01
C LYS A 174 4.30 19.85 -6.71
N VAL A 175 4.62 18.56 -6.68
CA VAL A 175 4.58 17.74 -5.45
C VAL A 175 5.86 17.96 -4.65
N GLU A 176 7.01 17.96 -5.32
CA GLU A 176 8.31 18.21 -4.72
C GLU A 176 8.42 19.66 -4.23
N GLU A 177 8.03 20.65 -5.03
CA GLU A 177 7.96 22.06 -4.67
C GLU A 177 6.99 22.32 -3.51
N LYS A 178 5.87 21.59 -3.43
CA LYS A 178 4.97 21.67 -2.26
C LYS A 178 5.58 21.06 -1.01
N GLY A 179 6.34 19.97 -1.15
CA GLY A 179 7.07 19.34 -0.05
C GLY A 179 8.15 20.29 0.47
N ILE A 180 8.97 20.84 -0.41
CA ILE A 180 10.03 21.81 -0.11
C ILE A 180 9.45 23.07 0.53
N LYS A 181 8.43 23.70 -0.08
CA LYS A 181 7.78 24.89 0.52
C LYS A 181 7.14 24.61 1.87
N HIS A 182 6.62 23.39 2.09
CA HIS A 182 6.07 22.99 3.38
C HIS A 182 7.17 22.82 4.43
N ASP A 183 8.26 22.15 4.08
CA ASP A 183 9.41 21.94 4.95
C ASP A 183 10.07 23.28 5.29
N GLU A 184 10.29 24.15 4.31
CA GLU A 184 10.79 25.53 4.51
C GLU A 184 9.88 26.36 5.41
N LYS A 185 8.57 26.36 5.18
CA LYS A 185 7.59 27.07 6.02
C LYS A 185 7.67 26.62 7.49
N HIS A 186 8.10 25.39 7.72
CA HIS A 186 8.16 24.77 9.03
C HIS A 186 9.57 24.67 9.61
N GLY A 187 10.56 25.32 8.96
CA GLY A 187 11.96 25.36 9.40
C GLY A 187 12.63 23.99 9.36
N ILE A 188 12.12 23.07 8.53
CA ILE A 188 12.69 21.75 8.31
C ILE A 188 13.67 21.88 7.14
N THR A 189 14.96 21.73 7.43
CA THR A 189 16.02 21.88 6.42
C THR A 189 16.54 20.52 5.94
N PRO A 190 17.12 20.42 4.72
CA PRO A 190 17.59 19.17 4.14
C PRO A 190 18.67 18.45 4.97
N ASP A 191 19.44 19.19 5.77
CA ASP A 191 20.54 18.74 6.62
C ASP A 191 20.10 18.16 7.97
N MET A 192 18.83 18.32 8.36
CA MET A 192 18.32 17.76 9.61
C MET A 192 18.19 16.24 9.56
N ASP A 193 18.68 15.57 10.61
CA ASP A 193 18.48 14.13 10.79
C ASP A 193 16.99 13.78 11.00
N THR A 194 16.64 12.54 10.65
CA THR A 194 15.29 11.99 10.70
C THR A 194 14.63 12.16 12.07
N PHE A 195 15.41 12.04 13.16
CA PHE A 195 14.92 12.22 14.52
C PHE A 195 14.62 13.68 14.88
N GLU A 196 15.43 14.62 14.38
CA GLU A 196 15.21 16.06 14.58
C GLU A 196 13.98 16.54 13.82
N ARG A 197 13.84 16.10 12.56
CA ARG A 197 12.64 16.30 11.75
C ARG A 197 11.39 15.80 12.47
N ALA A 198 11.42 14.58 12.98
CA ALA A 198 10.30 13.98 13.71
C ALA A 198 9.94 14.77 14.98
N LYS A 199 10.93 15.31 15.70
CA LYS A 199 10.73 16.11 16.91
C LYS A 199 10.01 17.43 16.60
N ILE A 200 10.42 18.14 15.55
CA ILE A 200 9.80 19.40 15.10
C ILE A 200 8.36 19.15 14.65
N ILE A 201 8.13 18.10 13.85
CA ILE A 201 6.80 17.71 13.39
C ILE A 201 5.88 17.38 14.57
N ARG A 202 6.39 16.63 15.56
CA ARG A 202 5.59 16.23 16.72
C ARG A 202 5.22 17.43 17.60
N ALA A 203 6.16 18.34 17.83
CA ALA A 203 5.94 19.55 18.63
C ALA A 203 4.89 20.49 18.00
N ASN A 204 4.85 20.58 16.67
CA ASN A 204 3.99 21.54 15.97
C ASN A 204 2.71 20.94 15.36
N ARG A 205 2.50 19.62 15.51
CA ARG A 205 1.38 18.89 14.89
C ARG A 205 0.00 19.49 15.17
N ALA A 206 -0.24 19.93 16.40
CA ALA A 206 -1.51 20.52 16.82
C ALA A 206 -1.77 21.86 16.10
N ARG A 207 -0.77 22.75 16.12
CA ARG A 207 -0.82 24.06 15.46
C ARG A 207 -1.04 23.93 13.95
N TRP A 208 -0.31 23.03 13.28
CA TRP A 208 -0.47 22.82 11.83
C TRP A 208 -1.85 22.26 11.47
N LYS A 209 -2.44 21.43 12.33
CA LYS A 209 -3.80 20.91 12.15
C LYS A 209 -4.84 22.04 12.23
N GLU A 210 -4.64 23.01 13.10
CA GLU A 210 -5.51 24.20 13.21
C GLU A 210 -5.33 25.16 12.04
N GLU A 211 -4.09 25.47 11.63
CA GLU A 211 -3.82 26.28 10.43
C GLU A 211 -4.48 25.68 9.18
N LYS A 212 -4.39 24.36 9.01
CA LYS A 212 -5.00 23.66 7.88
C LYS A 212 -6.54 23.73 7.92
N ARG A 213 -7.13 23.73 9.11
CA ARG A 213 -8.59 23.92 9.29
C ARG A 213 -8.99 25.34 8.90
N GLN A 214 -8.26 26.35 9.38
CA GLN A 214 -8.52 27.75 9.08
C GLN A 214 -8.37 28.05 7.58
N GLN A 215 -7.31 27.55 6.93
CA GLN A 215 -7.13 27.69 5.48
C GLN A 215 -8.27 27.05 4.68
N LYS A 216 -8.76 25.88 5.13
CA LYS A 216 -9.89 25.20 4.48
C LYS A 216 -11.18 25.99 4.63
N GLN A 217 -11.38 26.66 5.76
CA GLN A 217 -12.53 27.51 6.02
C GLN A 217 -12.48 28.82 5.23
N ALA A 218 -11.32 29.49 5.19
CA ALA A 218 -11.10 30.68 4.39
C ALA A 218 -11.33 30.45 2.89
N ARG A 219 -10.87 29.30 2.35
CA ARG A 219 -11.13 28.92 0.95
C ARG A 219 -12.61 28.68 0.65
N ARG A 220 -13.37 28.17 1.62
CA ARG A 220 -14.82 27.98 1.47
C ARG A 220 -15.56 29.30 1.44
N ASN A 221 -15.16 30.25 2.29
CA ASN A 221 -15.78 31.57 2.36
C ASN A 221 -15.47 32.46 1.14
N HIS A 222 -14.40 32.18 0.39
CA HIS A 222 -14.11 32.87 -0.87
C HIS A 222 -14.80 32.26 -2.10
N GLN A 223 -15.45 31.09 -1.96
CA GLN A 223 -16.17 30.41 -3.04
C GLN A 223 -17.70 30.53 -2.92
N SER A 224 -18.19 31.15 -1.84
CA SER A 224 -19.58 31.54 -1.61
C SER A 224 -19.78 33.00 -1.95
#